data_AF-A0AAN6WA78-F1
#
_entry.id   AF-A0AAN6WA78-F1
#
_cell.length_a   1.000
_cell.length_b   1.000
_cell.length_c   1.000
_cell.angle_alpha   90.00
_cell.angle_beta   90.00
_cell.angle_gamma   90.00
#
_symmetry.space_group_name_H-M   'P 1'
#
loop_
_entity.id
_entity.type
_entity.pdbx_description
1 polymer ?
#
loop_
_entity_poly.entity_id
_entity_poly.type
_entity_poly.pdbx_seq_one_letter_code
_entity_poly.pdbx_strand_id
1 'polypeptide(L)'
;MTTPPPPTKLLFHHNSHLTTHPTTLLSITPFTSLPEPDKSLFKFPLPNAYVLTFPSTIFHPQGGGQPSDEGHISLTSSPSTTTFSVISVRHSAKNPSQVLHLGHFPATISNNPPLTCFSPSEALFSPGDEVTQQINTQLREYYSRLHTSGHVLGSAVRHLLESQIEGFDELKASHFPESAACEFRGLIEGKWKGPIQNKVNEFLKAKMPVEIDWWDEEDFRREGLERLIPRDGKGNIVKPETDDGGKWRVVRIAGAEVYPCGGTHVERTDLCGEVTVRKIGRSKGCSRVSYSVAAPVE
;
A
#
# COMPACT_ATOMS: atom_id res chain seq x y z
N MET A 1 -2.58 20.98 27.13
CA MET A 1 -2.47 20.55 25.72
C MET A 1 -2.07 19.09 25.75
N THR A 2 -2.93 18.18 25.28
CA THR A 2 -2.60 16.75 25.19
C THR A 2 -1.54 16.56 24.12
N THR A 3 -0.45 15.88 24.45
CA THR A 3 0.57 15.49 23.48
C THR A 3 -0.07 14.65 22.37
N PRO A 4 0.23 14.90 21.09
CA PRO A 4 -0.29 14.07 20.00
C PRO A 4 0.18 12.61 20.19
N PRO A 5 -0.63 11.62 19.78
CA PRO A 5 -0.23 10.23 19.87
C PRO A 5 1.04 9.98 19.04
N PRO A 6 1.95 9.11 19.51
CA PRO A 6 3.18 8.80 18.77
C PRO A 6 2.84 8.14 17.42
N PRO A 7 3.64 8.34 16.35
CA PRO A 7 3.42 7.73 15.05
C PRO A 7 3.21 6.21 15.13
N THR A 8 2.31 5.68 14.31
CA THR A 8 2.16 4.23 14.16
C THR A 8 3.35 3.67 13.38
N LYS A 9 4.10 2.76 13.99
CA LYS A 9 5.23 2.10 13.34
C LYS A 9 4.77 1.10 12.27
N LEU A 10 5.26 1.26 11.04
CA LEU A 10 4.92 0.42 9.88
C LEU A 10 5.90 -0.74 9.74
N LEU A 11 5.59 -1.90 10.31
CA LEU A 11 6.54 -3.01 10.41
C LEU A 11 6.86 -3.66 9.06
N PHE A 12 5.92 -3.60 8.11
CA PHE A 12 6.09 -4.15 6.77
C PHE A 12 7.13 -3.40 5.92
N HIS A 13 7.56 -2.19 6.32
CA HIS A 13 8.64 -1.47 5.64
C HIS A 13 10.00 -2.15 5.80
N HIS A 14 10.23 -2.82 6.93
CA HIS A 14 11.49 -3.50 7.25
C HIS A 14 11.42 -5.02 7.09
N ASN A 15 10.24 -5.60 7.22
CA ASN A 15 10.03 -7.03 7.02
C ASN A 15 8.67 -7.27 6.35
N SER A 16 8.68 -7.40 5.03
CA SER A 16 7.49 -7.66 4.22
C SER A 16 6.91 -9.07 4.40
N HIS A 17 7.67 -10.00 5.00
CA HIS A 17 7.26 -11.39 5.26
C HIS A 17 6.51 -11.56 6.58
N LEU A 18 6.38 -10.51 7.41
CA LEU A 18 5.55 -10.59 8.62
C LEU A 18 4.08 -10.75 8.24
N THR A 19 3.51 -11.90 8.63
CA THR A 19 2.09 -12.22 8.42
C THR A 19 1.28 -12.13 9.70
N THR A 20 1.92 -12.18 10.87
CA THR A 20 1.32 -12.02 12.19
C THR A 20 2.14 -11.07 13.06
N HIS A 21 1.48 -10.35 13.98
CA HIS A 21 2.14 -9.40 14.87
C HIS A 21 1.37 -9.18 16.18
N PRO A 22 1.96 -9.49 17.36
CA PRO A 22 1.38 -9.13 18.65
C PRO A 22 1.56 -7.64 18.96
N THR A 23 0.52 -6.98 19.46
CA THR A 23 0.51 -5.55 19.79
C THR A 23 -0.59 -5.23 20.79
N THR A 24 -0.61 -4.00 21.30
CA THR A 24 -1.64 -3.52 22.23
C THR A 24 -2.64 -2.61 21.50
N LEU A 25 -3.94 -2.81 21.71
CA LEU A 25 -4.97 -1.94 21.17
C LEU A 25 -4.93 -0.56 21.84
N LEU A 26 -4.76 0.52 21.06
CA LEU A 26 -4.78 1.89 21.61
C LEU A 26 -6.18 2.47 21.72
N SER A 27 -7.01 2.27 20.70
CA SER A 27 -8.37 2.77 20.70
C SER A 27 -9.28 1.95 19.80
N ILE A 28 -10.55 1.90 20.18
CA ILE A 28 -11.65 1.38 19.40
C ILE A 28 -12.70 2.48 19.30
N THR A 29 -13.02 2.92 18.08
CA THR A 29 -13.96 4.01 17.83
C THR A 29 -15.04 3.55 16.86
N PRO A 30 -16.34 3.68 17.19
CA PRO A 30 -17.41 3.46 16.21
C PRO A 30 -17.17 4.35 14.99
N PHE A 31 -17.32 3.81 13.78
CA PHE A 31 -17.08 4.58 12.55
C PHE A 31 -17.91 5.87 12.50
N THR A 32 -19.15 5.82 13.00
CA THR A 32 -20.07 6.96 13.09
C THR A 32 -19.55 8.07 14.00
N SER A 33 -18.63 7.78 14.92
CA SER A 33 -18.00 8.75 15.83
C SER A 33 -16.67 9.31 15.31
N LEU A 34 -16.15 8.81 14.20
CA LEU A 34 -14.89 9.28 13.60
C LEU A 34 -15.05 10.72 13.05
N PRO A 35 -14.02 11.59 13.09
CA PRO A 35 -14.11 12.92 12.48
C PRO A 35 -14.27 12.85 10.95
N GLU A 36 -14.95 13.84 10.38
CA GLU A 36 -15.34 13.83 8.95
C GLU A 36 -14.19 13.66 7.96
N PRO A 37 -13.02 14.30 8.13
CA PRO A 37 -11.88 14.07 7.24
C PRO A 37 -11.46 12.60 7.18
N ASP A 38 -11.46 11.91 8.32
CA ASP A 38 -11.09 10.50 8.38
C ASP A 38 -12.22 9.60 7.86
N LYS A 39 -13.49 9.93 8.12
CA LYS A 39 -14.65 9.20 7.56
C LYS A 39 -14.62 9.19 6.04
N SER A 40 -14.26 10.32 5.42
CA SER A 40 -14.26 10.49 3.97
C SER A 40 -13.25 9.59 3.23
N LEU A 41 -12.28 9.01 3.95
CA LEU A 41 -11.29 8.08 3.40
C LEU A 41 -11.88 6.69 3.06
N PHE A 42 -13.01 6.34 3.68
CA PHE A 42 -13.62 5.03 3.60
C PHE A 42 -14.90 5.10 2.78
N LYS A 43 -14.98 4.29 1.73
CA LYS A 43 -16.17 4.18 0.89
C LYS A 43 -17.07 3.09 1.47
N PHE A 44 -18.33 3.40 1.76
CA PHE A 44 -19.37 2.45 2.21
C PHE A 44 -19.08 1.76 3.55
N PRO A 45 -19.16 2.48 4.69
CA PRO A 45 -19.04 1.84 5.99
C PRO A 45 -20.22 0.90 6.24
N LEU A 46 -19.93 -0.29 6.75
CA LEU A 46 -20.94 -1.19 7.29
C LEU A 46 -21.61 -0.51 8.51
N PRO A 47 -22.93 -0.72 8.75
CA PRO A 47 -23.65 -0.07 9.85
C PRO A 47 -23.06 -0.36 11.25
N ASN A 48 -22.28 -1.43 11.40
CA ASN A 48 -21.60 -1.84 12.63
C ASN A 48 -20.06 -1.82 12.50
N ALA A 49 -19.52 -0.84 11.76
CA ALA A 49 -18.08 -0.70 11.58
C ALA A 49 -17.40 0.06 12.74
N TYR A 50 -16.19 -0.37 13.07
CA TYR A 50 -15.30 0.30 14.03
C TYR A 50 -13.96 0.60 13.37
N VAL A 51 -13.25 1.55 13.95
CA VAL A 51 -11.87 1.89 13.60
C VAL A 51 -10.98 1.61 14.80
N LEU A 52 -9.95 0.78 14.59
CA LEU A 52 -8.94 0.45 15.59
C LEU A 52 -7.62 1.17 15.27
N THR A 53 -6.87 1.53 16.31
CA THR A 53 -5.52 2.12 16.20
C THR A 53 -4.53 1.39 17.11
N PHE A 54 -3.27 1.37 16.69
CA PHE A 54 -2.19 0.58 17.31
C PHE A 54 -0.89 1.38 17.33
N PRO A 55 0.05 1.07 18.26
CA PRO A 55 1.38 1.70 18.24
C PRO A 55 2.22 1.21 17.06
N SER A 56 1.95 0.00 16.56
CA SER A 56 2.61 -0.59 15.40
C SER A 56 1.63 -1.47 14.63
N THR A 57 1.84 -1.61 13.33
CA THR A 57 1.00 -2.44 12.47
C THR A 57 1.80 -3.16 11.39
N ILE A 58 1.38 -4.39 11.08
CA ILE A 58 1.83 -5.12 9.90
C ILE A 58 0.92 -4.89 8.69
N PHE A 59 -0.26 -4.29 8.85
CA PHE A 59 -1.15 -3.97 7.74
C PHE A 59 -0.61 -2.77 6.96
N HIS A 60 -0.50 -2.92 5.64
CA HIS A 60 -0.21 -1.84 4.70
C HIS A 60 -1.45 -0.94 4.56
N PRO A 61 -1.37 0.35 4.96
CA PRO A 61 -2.40 1.33 4.64
C PRO A 61 -2.38 1.62 3.14
N GLN A 62 -3.54 1.82 2.52
CA GLN A 62 -3.60 2.16 1.11
C GLN A 62 -2.84 3.47 0.82
N GLY A 63 -1.96 3.41 -0.17
CA GLY A 63 -1.07 4.50 -0.55
C GLY A 63 -0.21 4.10 -1.74
N GLY A 64 0.42 5.08 -2.42
CA GLY A 64 1.31 4.80 -3.56
C GLY A 64 0.65 4.05 -4.72
N GLY A 65 -0.68 4.13 -4.87
CA GLY A 65 -1.43 3.37 -5.87
C GLY A 65 -1.74 1.92 -5.50
N GLN A 66 -1.24 1.41 -4.37
CA GLN A 66 -1.51 0.05 -3.89
C GLN A 66 -2.74 0.02 -2.95
N PRO A 67 -3.62 -1.01 -3.06
CA PRO A 67 -4.69 -1.24 -2.08
C PRO A 67 -4.17 -1.42 -0.64
N SER A 68 -5.05 -1.25 0.34
CA SER A 68 -4.73 -1.63 1.72
C SER A 68 -4.79 -3.14 1.90
N ASP A 69 -4.11 -3.67 2.91
CA ASP A 69 -4.38 -5.05 3.32
C ASP A 69 -5.73 -5.22 3.99
N GLU A 70 -6.14 -6.48 4.02
CA GLU A 70 -7.26 -7.02 4.77
C GLU A 70 -6.75 -8.16 5.65
N GLY A 71 -7.55 -8.58 6.63
CA GLY A 71 -7.17 -9.64 7.55
C GLY A 71 -7.99 -9.61 8.82
N HIS A 72 -7.40 -10.04 9.93
CA HIS A 72 -8.08 -10.12 11.20
C HIS A 72 -7.20 -9.75 12.38
N ILE A 73 -7.86 -9.39 13.48
CA ILE A 73 -7.24 -9.09 14.76
C ILE A 73 -7.98 -9.90 15.84
N SER A 74 -7.25 -10.62 16.66
CA SER A 74 -7.82 -11.45 17.75
C SER A 74 -7.13 -11.14 19.08
N LEU A 75 -7.81 -11.39 20.21
CA LEU A 75 -7.18 -11.28 21.53
C LEU A 75 -6.07 -12.34 21.69
N THR A 76 -4.91 -11.93 22.21
CA THR A 76 -3.74 -12.83 22.35
C THR A 76 -3.92 -13.83 23.50
N SER A 77 -4.56 -13.41 24.59
CA SER A 77 -4.51 -14.12 25.89
C SER A 77 -5.77 -14.91 26.23
N SER A 78 -6.73 -15.04 25.30
CA SER A 78 -8.03 -15.61 25.60
C SER A 78 -8.37 -16.75 24.64
N PRO A 79 -9.01 -17.85 25.10
CA PRO A 79 -9.67 -18.82 24.22
C PRO A 79 -10.88 -18.21 23.48
N SER A 80 -11.10 -16.89 23.60
CA SER A 80 -12.17 -16.17 22.91
C SER A 80 -12.04 -16.33 21.39
N THR A 81 -13.16 -16.67 20.77
CA THR A 81 -13.36 -16.66 19.32
C THR A 81 -13.54 -15.24 18.76
N THR A 82 -13.62 -14.21 19.62
CA THR A 82 -13.83 -12.82 19.20
C THR A 82 -12.69 -12.36 18.31
N THR A 83 -13.04 -12.16 17.04
CA THR A 83 -12.14 -11.73 15.98
C THR A 83 -12.70 -10.44 15.39
N PHE A 84 -11.84 -9.51 15.04
CA PHE A 84 -12.19 -8.30 14.32
C PHE A 84 -11.69 -8.41 12.88
N SER A 85 -12.61 -8.40 11.91
CA SER A 85 -12.27 -8.44 10.48
C SER A 85 -11.87 -7.06 10.00
N VAL A 86 -10.63 -6.89 9.57
CA VAL A 86 -10.10 -5.65 8.98
C VAL A 86 -10.37 -5.66 7.48
N ILE A 87 -11.12 -4.67 7.00
CA ILE A 87 -11.54 -4.56 5.59
C ILE A 87 -10.87 -3.39 4.86
N SER A 88 -10.31 -2.42 5.60
CA SER A 88 -9.60 -1.30 4.98
C SER A 88 -8.66 -0.63 5.96
N VAL A 89 -7.48 -0.24 5.48
CA VAL A 89 -6.46 0.44 6.27
C VAL A 89 -6.05 1.75 5.59
N ARG A 90 -5.95 2.82 6.36
CA ARG A 90 -5.65 4.19 5.86
C ARG A 90 -4.79 4.95 6.85
N HIS A 91 -3.92 5.83 6.36
CA HIS A 91 -3.41 6.91 7.20
C HIS A 91 -4.55 7.88 7.54
N SER A 92 -4.59 8.39 8.77
CA SER A 92 -5.57 9.41 9.14
C SER A 92 -5.34 10.69 8.33
N ALA A 93 -6.41 11.27 7.81
CA ALA A 93 -6.38 12.58 7.16
C ALA A 93 -6.12 13.70 8.17
N LYS A 94 -6.56 13.52 9.42
CA LYS A 94 -6.33 14.49 10.50
C LYS A 94 -4.93 14.40 11.09
N ASN A 95 -4.43 13.19 11.30
CA ASN A 95 -3.11 12.91 11.87
C ASN A 95 -2.38 11.87 11.00
N PRO A 96 -1.70 12.27 9.91
CA PRO A 96 -1.10 11.34 8.93
C PRO A 96 -0.13 10.30 9.50
N SER A 97 0.46 10.57 10.66
CA SER A 97 1.32 9.64 11.39
C SER A 97 0.57 8.47 12.05
N GLN A 98 -0.77 8.51 12.13
CA GLN A 98 -1.61 7.44 12.66
C GLN A 98 -2.19 6.58 11.55
N VAL A 99 -2.25 5.26 11.78
CA VAL A 99 -2.93 4.31 10.90
C VAL A 99 -4.27 3.87 11.49
N LEU A 100 -5.32 4.01 10.68
CA LEU A 100 -6.70 3.65 10.96
C LEU A 100 -7.04 2.30 10.35
N HIS A 101 -7.54 1.36 11.16
CA HIS A 101 -7.92 0.01 10.73
C HIS A 101 -9.45 -0.11 10.80
N LEU A 102 -10.12 0.08 9.67
CA LEU A 102 -11.57 -0.07 9.55
C LEU A 102 -11.94 -1.55 9.45
N GLY A 103 -12.95 -1.95 10.21
CA GLY A 103 -13.42 -3.33 10.22
C GLY A 103 -14.71 -3.50 10.98
N HIS A 104 -15.07 -4.75 11.22
CA HIS A 104 -16.25 -5.10 12.02
C HIS A 104 -16.00 -6.41 12.78
N PHE A 105 -16.76 -6.60 13.85
CA PHE A 105 -16.87 -7.91 14.47
C PHE A 105 -17.84 -8.78 13.66
N PRO A 106 -17.66 -10.11 13.61
CA PRO A 106 -18.64 -11.02 13.04
C PRO A 106 -20.03 -10.72 13.61
N ALA A 107 -21.03 -10.63 12.74
CA ALA A 107 -22.40 -10.56 13.23
C ALA A 107 -22.70 -11.87 13.96
N THR A 108 -22.96 -11.82 15.25
CA THR A 108 -23.70 -12.90 15.90
C THR A 108 -25.00 -13.08 15.14
N ILE A 109 -25.35 -14.31 14.80
CA ILE A 109 -26.62 -14.65 14.17
C ILE A 109 -27.75 -14.21 15.10
N SER A 110 -28.23 -12.99 14.94
CA SER A 110 -29.46 -12.50 15.54
C SER A 110 -30.00 -11.44 14.60
N ASN A 111 -31.05 -11.82 13.86
CA ASN A 111 -31.81 -10.94 13.00
C ASN A 111 -32.36 -9.78 13.84
N ASN A 112 -31.81 -8.58 13.64
CA ASN A 112 -32.11 -7.32 14.34
C ASN A 112 -31.84 -7.29 15.86
N PRO A 113 -30.67 -6.82 16.31
CA PRO A 113 -30.57 -6.26 17.64
C PRO A 113 -31.09 -4.80 17.62
N PRO A 114 -31.97 -4.37 18.53
CA PRO A 114 -32.16 -2.96 18.78
C PRO A 114 -30.84 -2.32 19.23
N LEU A 115 -30.65 -1.04 18.93
CA LEU A 115 -29.46 -0.22 19.20
C LEU A 115 -29.03 -0.13 20.68
N THR A 116 -29.61 -0.91 21.58
CA THR A 116 -29.46 -0.83 23.04
C THR A 116 -29.24 -2.18 23.73
N CYS A 117 -29.04 -3.29 23.01
CA CYS A 117 -28.84 -4.60 23.66
C CYS A 117 -27.55 -5.30 23.19
N PHE A 118 -26.40 -4.83 23.67
CA PHE A 118 -25.27 -5.73 23.86
C PHE A 118 -25.51 -6.48 25.17
N SER A 119 -25.73 -7.79 25.08
CA SER A 119 -25.67 -8.64 26.27
C SER A 119 -24.22 -8.68 26.76
N PRO A 120 -23.96 -8.60 28.08
CA PRO A 120 -22.61 -8.48 28.66
C PRO A 120 -21.68 -9.70 28.49
N SER A 121 -22.02 -10.65 27.61
CA SER A 121 -21.27 -11.91 27.41
C SER A 121 -20.33 -11.91 26.20
N GLU A 122 -20.43 -10.94 25.28
CA GLU A 122 -19.45 -10.77 24.19
C GLU A 122 -18.68 -9.47 24.42
N ALA A 123 -17.60 -9.58 25.18
CA ALA A 123 -16.70 -8.45 25.36
C ALA A 123 -16.12 -8.05 23.99
N LEU A 124 -16.48 -6.83 23.55
CA LEU A 124 -15.71 -6.14 22.52
C LEU A 124 -14.29 -5.89 23.05
N PHE A 125 -13.34 -5.68 22.14
CA PHE A 125 -12.00 -5.28 22.55
C PHE A 125 -12.04 -3.97 23.33
N SER A 126 -11.15 -3.84 24.30
CA SER A 126 -10.95 -2.65 25.11
C SER A 126 -9.55 -2.06 24.86
N PRO A 127 -9.39 -0.72 24.91
CA PRO A 127 -8.07 -0.12 24.92
C PRO A 127 -7.19 -0.73 26.01
N GLY A 128 -5.96 -1.10 25.66
CA GLY A 128 -5.03 -1.83 26.53
C GLY A 128 -5.05 -3.35 26.35
N ASP A 129 -5.99 -3.91 25.58
CA ASP A 129 -5.99 -5.34 25.28
C ASP A 129 -4.77 -5.74 24.44
N GLU A 130 -4.16 -6.85 24.82
CA GLU A 130 -3.15 -7.53 24.00
C GLU A 130 -3.85 -8.29 22.87
N VAL A 131 -3.50 -7.94 21.63
CA VAL A 131 -4.08 -8.50 20.42
C VAL A 131 -3.01 -9.00 19.47
N THR A 132 -3.39 -9.89 18.57
CA THR A 132 -2.56 -10.35 17.46
C THR A 132 -3.20 -9.94 16.16
N GLN A 133 -2.46 -9.14 15.38
CA GLN A 133 -2.77 -8.82 14.00
C GLN A 133 -2.38 -9.99 13.11
N GLN A 134 -3.19 -10.28 12.09
CA GLN A 134 -2.88 -11.24 11.04
C GLN A 134 -3.44 -10.74 9.71
N ILE A 135 -2.59 -10.67 8.69
CA ILE A 135 -2.99 -10.22 7.35
C ILE A 135 -3.46 -11.40 6.47
N ASN A 136 -4.33 -11.12 5.51
CA ASN A 136 -4.60 -12.02 4.40
C ASN A 136 -3.36 -12.09 3.51
N THR A 137 -2.56 -13.13 3.70
CA THR A 137 -1.25 -13.29 3.05
C THR A 137 -1.38 -13.45 1.53
N GLN A 138 -2.37 -14.21 1.05
CA GLN A 138 -2.60 -14.41 -0.39
C GLN A 138 -2.92 -13.08 -1.08
N LEU A 139 -3.75 -12.24 -0.45
CA LEU A 139 -4.10 -10.92 -0.96
C LEU A 139 -2.89 -9.95 -0.94
N ARG A 140 -2.13 -9.94 0.17
CA ARG A 140 -0.88 -9.17 0.30
C ARG A 140 0.13 -9.52 -0.79
N GLU A 141 0.33 -10.82 -1.04
CA GLU A 141 1.25 -11.29 -2.08
C GLU A 141 0.78 -10.83 -3.46
N TYR A 142 -0.52 -10.94 -3.75
CA TYR A 142 -1.09 -10.46 -5.00
C TYR A 142 -0.87 -8.95 -5.21
N TYR A 143 -1.11 -8.14 -4.18
CA TYR A 143 -0.86 -6.69 -4.24
C TYR A 143 0.62 -6.35 -4.38
N SER A 144 1.51 -7.08 -3.72
CA SER A 144 2.96 -6.91 -3.84
C SER A 144 3.45 -7.25 -5.25
N ARG A 145 2.88 -8.30 -5.86
CA ARG A 145 3.13 -8.67 -7.27
C ARG A 145 2.65 -7.60 -8.23
N LEU A 146 1.43 -7.08 -8.03
CA LEU A 146 0.88 -5.98 -8.83
C LEU A 146 1.75 -4.72 -8.74
N HIS A 147 2.17 -4.33 -7.53
CA HIS A 147 3.00 -3.15 -7.32
C HIS A 147 4.39 -3.31 -7.98
N THR A 148 5.06 -4.43 -7.73
CA THR A 148 6.36 -4.71 -8.34
C THR A 148 6.28 -4.77 -9.86
N SER A 149 5.21 -5.35 -10.41
CA SER A 149 4.94 -5.35 -11.86
C SER A 149 4.75 -3.94 -12.43
N GLY A 150 4.23 -3.01 -11.62
CA GLY A 150 4.15 -1.59 -11.96
C GLY A 150 5.52 -0.97 -12.14
N HIS A 151 6.46 -1.22 -11.23
CA HIS A 151 7.85 -0.77 -11.38
C HIS A 151 8.57 -1.44 -12.56
N VAL A 152 8.36 -2.74 -12.77
CA VAL A 152 8.89 -3.45 -13.95
C VAL A 152 8.38 -2.82 -15.25
N LEU A 153 7.08 -2.49 -15.32
CA LEU A 153 6.48 -1.80 -16.46
C LEU A 153 7.04 -0.37 -16.61
N GLY A 154 7.07 0.41 -15.53
CA GLY A 154 7.61 1.77 -15.51
C GLY A 154 9.03 1.81 -16.06
N SER A 155 9.88 0.93 -15.52
CA SER A 155 11.27 0.77 -15.97
C SER A 155 11.38 0.33 -17.43
N ALA A 156 10.55 -0.61 -17.87
CA ALA A 156 10.55 -1.06 -19.26
C ALA A 156 10.16 0.08 -20.24
N VAL A 157 9.17 0.90 -19.87
CA VAL A 157 8.75 2.04 -20.68
C VAL A 157 9.83 3.12 -20.70
N ARG A 158 10.43 3.47 -19.55
CA ARG A 158 11.51 4.46 -19.48
C ARG A 158 12.71 4.05 -20.34
N HIS A 159 13.19 2.81 -20.18
CA HIS A 159 14.31 2.26 -20.96
C HIS A 159 14.10 2.34 -22.47
N LEU A 160 12.87 2.17 -22.94
CA LEU A 160 12.56 2.21 -24.36
C LEU A 160 12.35 3.62 -24.89
N LEU A 161 11.74 4.51 -24.09
CA LEU A 161 11.09 5.71 -24.61
C LEU A 161 11.58 7.03 -24.05
N GLU A 162 12.39 7.05 -22.98
CA GLU A 162 12.90 8.29 -22.40
C GLU A 162 13.64 9.15 -23.43
N SER A 163 14.47 8.52 -24.26
CA SER A 163 15.20 9.22 -25.33
C SER A 163 14.38 9.44 -26.60
N GLN A 164 13.17 8.86 -26.70
CA GLN A 164 12.33 8.89 -27.89
C GLN A 164 11.21 9.92 -27.79
N ILE A 165 10.87 10.34 -26.58
CA ILE A 165 9.75 11.22 -26.28
C ILE A 165 10.30 12.44 -25.55
N GLU A 166 10.19 13.60 -26.17
CA GLU A 166 10.61 14.86 -25.56
C GLU A 166 9.84 15.11 -24.25
N GLY A 167 10.60 15.43 -23.19
CA GLY A 167 10.02 15.66 -21.86
C GLY A 167 9.37 14.42 -21.25
N PHE A 168 9.78 13.20 -21.66
CA PHE A 168 9.29 11.97 -21.05
C PHE A 168 9.51 11.97 -19.53
N ASP A 169 8.48 11.58 -18.79
CA ASP A 169 8.63 11.28 -17.37
C ASP A 169 7.51 10.33 -16.89
N GLU A 170 7.75 9.67 -15.77
CA GLU A 170 6.74 8.91 -15.03
C GLU A 170 5.93 9.85 -14.14
N LEU A 171 4.60 9.67 -14.12
CA LEU A 171 3.70 10.54 -13.37
C LEU A 171 3.13 9.80 -12.16
N LYS A 172 2.03 9.07 -12.35
CA LYS A 172 1.33 8.35 -11.29
C LYS A 172 1.04 6.93 -11.71
N ALA A 173 0.92 6.05 -10.73
CA ALA A 173 0.55 4.66 -10.96
C ALA A 173 -0.67 4.28 -10.12
N SER A 174 -1.40 3.29 -10.63
CA SER A 174 -2.38 2.50 -9.87
C SER A 174 -1.94 1.05 -9.95
N HIS A 175 -2.00 0.36 -8.83
CA HIS A 175 -1.69 -1.06 -8.67
C HIS A 175 -2.91 -1.82 -8.12
N PHE A 176 -4.10 -1.23 -8.23
CA PHE A 176 -5.36 -1.90 -7.91
C PHE A 176 -5.65 -2.98 -8.96
N PRO A 177 -6.19 -4.14 -8.54
CA PRO A 177 -6.73 -5.14 -9.47
C PRO A 177 -7.67 -4.49 -10.50
N GLU A 178 -7.67 -5.00 -11.74
CA GLU A 178 -8.47 -4.53 -12.89
C GLU A 178 -8.22 -3.09 -13.38
N SER A 179 -7.53 -2.24 -12.62
CA SER A 179 -7.25 -0.85 -13.00
C SER A 179 -5.76 -0.50 -13.02
N ALA A 180 -4.90 -1.52 -12.84
CA ALA A 180 -3.46 -1.36 -12.78
C ALA A 180 -2.89 -0.71 -14.05
N ALA A 181 -2.17 0.40 -13.88
CA ALA A 181 -1.53 1.13 -14.96
C ALA A 181 -0.51 2.14 -14.44
N CYS A 182 0.46 2.46 -15.29
CA CYS A 182 1.38 3.59 -15.09
C CYS A 182 1.06 4.71 -16.08
N GLU A 183 1.10 5.96 -15.62
CA GLU A 183 0.95 7.16 -16.44
C GLU A 183 2.28 7.83 -16.70
N PHE A 184 2.47 8.27 -17.93
CA PHE A 184 3.70 8.88 -18.42
C PHE A 184 3.38 10.20 -19.12
N ARG A 185 4.26 11.19 -18.97
CA ARG A 185 4.25 12.40 -19.79
C ARG A 185 4.71 12.05 -21.22
N GLY A 186 3.98 12.55 -22.20
CA GLY A 186 4.21 12.28 -23.62
C GLY A 186 3.24 11.25 -24.22
N LEU A 187 3.26 11.15 -25.55
CA LEU A 187 2.32 10.34 -26.34
C LEU A 187 3.00 9.05 -26.84
N ILE A 188 2.77 7.95 -26.13
CA ILE A 188 3.25 6.62 -26.48
C ILE A 188 2.32 6.03 -27.54
N GLU A 189 2.84 5.85 -28.75
CA GLU A 189 2.11 5.24 -29.87
C GLU A 189 1.81 3.76 -29.61
N GLY A 190 0.72 3.26 -30.21
CA GLY A 190 0.28 1.86 -30.05
C GLY A 190 1.30 0.81 -30.51
N LYS A 191 2.21 1.17 -31.44
CA LYS A 191 3.30 0.30 -31.91
C LYS A 191 4.24 -0.15 -30.77
N TRP A 192 4.32 0.64 -29.70
CA TRP A 192 5.17 0.33 -28.55
C TRP A 192 4.59 -0.73 -27.61
N LYS A 193 3.31 -1.11 -27.74
CA LYS A 193 2.71 -2.14 -26.88
C LYS A 193 3.49 -3.46 -26.91
N GLY A 194 3.86 -3.94 -28.09
CA GLY A 194 4.64 -5.17 -28.27
C GLY A 194 6.06 -5.07 -27.69
N PRO A 195 6.85 -4.05 -28.08
CA PRO A 195 8.17 -3.80 -27.48
C PRO A 195 8.15 -3.66 -25.96
N ILE A 196 7.17 -2.94 -25.39
CA ILE A 196 7.03 -2.81 -23.92
C ILE A 196 6.76 -4.17 -23.30
N GLN A 197 5.84 -4.98 -23.85
CA GLN A 197 5.60 -6.35 -23.36
C GLN A 197 6.88 -7.20 -23.41
N ASN A 198 7.64 -7.13 -24.49
CA ASN A 198 8.88 -7.89 -24.63
C ASN A 198 9.91 -7.47 -23.59
N LYS A 199 10.05 -6.16 -23.34
CA LYS A 199 10.99 -5.65 -22.33
C LYS A 199 10.55 -6.00 -20.90
N VAL A 200 9.25 -5.98 -20.61
CA VAL A 200 8.71 -6.52 -19.35
C VAL A 200 9.08 -8.00 -19.21
N ASN A 201 8.84 -8.82 -20.23
CA ASN A 201 9.18 -10.25 -20.20
C ASN A 201 10.68 -10.51 -20.01
N GLU A 202 11.53 -9.70 -20.63
CA GLU A 202 12.98 -9.73 -20.43
C GLU A 202 13.36 -9.49 -18.96
N PHE A 203 12.79 -8.45 -18.35
CA PHE A 203 13.00 -8.11 -16.94
C PHE A 203 12.49 -9.18 -15.97
N LEU A 204 11.33 -9.79 -16.25
CA LEU A 204 10.83 -10.92 -15.47
C LEU A 204 11.77 -12.12 -15.59
N LYS A 205 12.20 -12.46 -16.82
CA LYS A 205 13.10 -13.59 -17.08
C LYS A 205 14.48 -13.41 -16.45
N ALA A 206 14.94 -12.16 -16.29
CA ALA A 206 16.21 -11.82 -15.68
C ALA A 206 16.25 -12.04 -14.15
N LYS A 207 15.09 -12.24 -13.49
CA LYS A 207 15.03 -12.53 -12.05
C LYS A 207 15.74 -11.49 -11.18
N MET A 208 15.61 -10.22 -11.55
CA MET A 208 16.33 -9.12 -10.95
C MET A 208 15.92 -8.96 -9.48
N PRO A 209 16.88 -8.85 -8.54
CA PRO A 209 16.62 -8.53 -7.15
C PRO A 209 15.84 -7.21 -6.98
N VAL A 210 14.92 -7.20 -6.02
CA VAL A 210 14.20 -6.01 -5.56
C VAL A 210 14.69 -5.69 -4.16
N GLU A 211 15.50 -4.64 -4.06
CA GLU A 211 16.23 -4.23 -2.87
C GLU A 211 15.55 -3.03 -2.21
N ILE A 212 15.63 -2.96 -0.88
CA ILE A 212 15.08 -1.88 -0.08
C ILE A 212 16.23 -1.16 0.61
N ASP A 213 16.30 0.15 0.39
CA ASP A 213 17.25 1.05 1.03
C ASP A 213 16.53 2.21 1.73
N TRP A 214 17.29 2.95 2.54
CA TRP A 214 16.84 4.17 3.20
C TRP A 214 17.79 5.31 2.87
N TRP A 215 17.32 6.28 2.10
CA TRP A 215 18.15 7.34 1.54
C TRP A 215 17.81 8.70 2.15
N ASP A 216 18.83 9.53 2.36
CA ASP A 216 18.68 10.97 2.52
C ASP A 216 18.97 11.72 1.19
N GLU A 217 18.98 13.05 1.23
CA GLU A 217 19.22 13.88 0.03
C GLU A 217 20.63 13.69 -0.56
N GLU A 218 21.63 13.38 0.28
CA GLU A 218 22.99 13.14 -0.17
C GLU A 218 23.11 11.77 -0.84
N ASP A 219 22.38 10.77 -0.33
CA ASP A 219 22.26 9.47 -0.98
C ASP A 219 21.69 9.60 -2.41
N PHE A 220 20.60 10.38 -2.60
CA PHE A 220 20.06 10.64 -3.94
C PHE A 220 21.06 11.35 -4.87
N ARG A 221 21.80 12.33 -4.35
CA ARG A 221 22.83 13.07 -5.11
C ARG A 221 23.99 12.19 -5.54
N ARG A 222 24.47 11.34 -4.64
CA ARG A 222 25.57 10.40 -4.91
C ARG A 222 25.21 9.42 -6.03
N GLU A 223 23.94 9.03 -6.12
CA GLU A 223 23.43 8.12 -7.15
C GLU A 223 23.02 8.84 -8.45
N GLY A 224 23.06 10.18 -8.49
CA GLY A 224 22.60 10.98 -9.65
C GLY A 224 21.09 10.93 -9.88
N LEU A 225 20.32 10.75 -8.80
CA LEU A 225 18.87 10.52 -8.80
C LEU A 225 18.10 11.63 -8.08
N GLU A 226 18.60 12.86 -8.07
CA GLU A 226 17.98 14.01 -7.39
C GLU A 226 16.57 14.32 -7.93
N ARG A 227 16.29 13.93 -9.18
CA ARG A 227 14.94 14.02 -9.77
C ARG A 227 13.89 13.21 -9.00
N LEU A 228 14.32 12.18 -8.26
CA LEU A 228 13.46 11.29 -7.50
C LEU A 228 13.22 11.77 -6.06
N ILE A 229 13.86 12.85 -5.59
CA ILE A 229 13.63 13.35 -4.23
C ILE A 229 12.15 13.77 -4.11
N PRO A 230 11.36 13.19 -3.18
CA PRO A 230 9.94 13.50 -3.05
C PRO A 230 9.68 14.97 -2.72
N ARG A 231 8.75 15.58 -3.46
CA ARG A 231 8.39 17.00 -3.37
C ARG A 231 6.89 17.20 -3.26
N ASP A 232 6.48 18.29 -2.59
CA ASP A 232 5.09 18.72 -2.52
C ASP A 232 4.65 19.35 -3.86
N GLY A 233 3.36 19.70 -3.98
CA GLY A 233 2.82 20.35 -5.18
C GLY A 233 3.38 21.75 -5.47
N LYS A 234 4.24 22.29 -4.59
CA LYS A 234 4.94 23.56 -4.75
C LYS A 234 6.44 23.37 -5.05
N GLY A 235 6.92 22.13 -5.11
CA GLY A 235 8.32 21.77 -5.38
C GLY A 235 9.22 21.72 -4.15
N ASN A 236 8.69 21.90 -2.93
CA ASN A 236 9.48 21.79 -1.70
C ASN A 236 9.74 20.33 -1.37
N ILE A 237 10.93 20.02 -0.85
CA ILE A 237 11.27 18.66 -0.39
C ILE A 237 10.38 18.29 0.79
N VAL A 238 9.77 17.11 0.72
CA VAL A 238 8.93 16.56 1.79
C VAL A 238 9.72 15.49 2.53
N LYS A 239 10.20 15.82 3.73
CA LYS A 239 10.89 14.84 4.57
C LYS A 239 9.90 13.81 5.11
N PRO A 240 10.30 12.53 5.20
CA PRO A 240 9.46 11.49 5.77
C PRO A 240 9.43 11.65 7.29
N GLU A 241 8.24 11.55 7.87
CA GLU A 241 8.00 11.54 9.31
C GLU A 241 8.03 10.09 9.83
N THR A 242 9.12 9.36 9.57
CA THR A 242 9.30 7.96 9.98
C THR A 242 10.40 7.82 11.01
N ASP A 243 10.40 6.68 11.72
CA ASP A 243 11.41 6.32 12.72
C ASP A 243 12.80 6.04 12.10
N ASP A 244 12.93 6.13 10.78
CA ASP A 244 14.12 5.79 9.99
C ASP A 244 15.12 6.95 9.87
N GLY A 245 15.21 7.76 10.92
CA GLY A 245 16.08 8.93 10.96
C GLY A 245 15.70 10.00 9.92
N GLY A 246 14.44 10.05 9.49
CA GLY A 246 13.98 11.00 8.46
C GLY A 246 14.49 10.69 7.05
N LYS A 247 14.81 9.41 6.77
CA LYS A 247 15.19 8.92 5.43
C LYS A 247 14.00 8.40 4.63
N TRP A 248 14.05 8.54 3.32
CA TRP A 248 13.04 7.98 2.41
C TRP A 248 13.32 6.51 2.17
N ARG A 249 12.26 5.69 2.23
CA ARG A 249 12.30 4.31 1.76
C ARG A 249 12.44 4.30 0.23
N VAL A 250 13.48 3.63 -0.25
CA VAL A 250 13.80 3.48 -1.66
C VAL A 250 13.72 2.00 -2.03
N VAL A 251 13.11 1.73 -3.18
CA VAL A 251 13.00 0.40 -3.78
C VAL A 251 13.79 0.41 -5.07
N ARG A 252 14.78 -0.47 -5.17
CA ARG A 252 15.67 -0.62 -6.32
C ARG A 252 15.41 -1.97 -6.97
N ILE A 253 15.07 -1.97 -8.25
CA ILE A 253 15.13 -3.19 -9.05
C ILE A 253 16.53 -3.23 -9.67
N ALA A 254 17.38 -4.16 -9.23
CA ALA A 254 18.77 -4.20 -9.63
C ALA A 254 18.92 -4.37 -11.15
N GLY A 255 19.70 -3.50 -11.80
CA GLY A 255 19.84 -3.46 -13.26
C GLY A 255 18.68 -2.82 -14.01
N ALA A 256 17.73 -2.21 -13.30
CA ALA A 256 16.57 -1.51 -13.83
C ALA A 256 16.45 -0.11 -13.19
N GLU A 257 15.28 0.25 -12.64
CA GLU A 257 15.03 1.58 -12.06
C GLU A 257 14.97 1.57 -10.53
N VAL A 258 15.11 2.78 -9.97
CA VAL A 258 15.01 3.08 -8.54
C VAL A 258 13.80 3.97 -8.28
N TYR A 259 13.09 3.73 -7.18
CA TYR A 259 11.87 4.46 -6.84
C TYR A 259 11.79 4.78 -5.34
N PRO A 260 11.50 6.03 -4.94
CA PRO A 260 11.03 6.31 -3.59
C PRO A 260 9.63 5.71 -3.42
N CYS A 261 9.52 4.61 -2.68
CA CYS A 261 8.28 3.85 -2.62
C CYS A 261 8.04 3.29 -1.21
N GLY A 262 6.82 3.51 -0.68
CA GLY A 262 6.36 3.01 0.61
C GLY A 262 5.54 1.72 0.53
N GLY A 263 5.34 1.16 -0.68
CA GLY A 263 4.52 -0.04 -0.90
C GLY A 263 5.23 -1.35 -0.58
N THR A 264 4.49 -2.45 -0.68
CA THR A 264 5.04 -3.81 -0.50
C THR A 264 5.45 -4.40 -1.85
N HIS A 265 6.53 -5.17 -1.85
CA HIS A 265 7.14 -5.72 -3.05
C HIS A 265 7.47 -7.20 -2.89
N VAL A 266 7.46 -7.92 -4.01
CA VAL A 266 8.10 -9.23 -4.07
C VAL A 266 9.61 -9.03 -4.22
N GLU A 267 10.40 -9.93 -3.67
CA GLU A 267 11.87 -9.79 -3.57
C GLU A 267 12.60 -9.90 -4.91
N ARG A 268 11.95 -10.40 -5.96
CA ARG A 268 12.52 -10.60 -7.30
C ARG A 268 11.49 -10.42 -8.40
N THR A 269 11.92 -9.94 -9.57
CA THR A 269 11.00 -9.65 -10.68
C THR A 269 10.25 -10.88 -11.20
N ASP A 270 10.82 -12.08 -11.18
CA ASP A 270 10.11 -13.28 -11.65
C ASP A 270 8.95 -13.70 -10.74
N LEU A 271 8.96 -13.28 -9.48
CA LEU A 271 7.88 -13.54 -8.53
C LEU A 271 6.61 -12.73 -8.83
N CYS A 272 6.69 -11.72 -9.70
CA CYS A 272 5.50 -11.07 -10.25
C CYS A 272 4.59 -12.10 -10.95
N GLY A 273 5.16 -13.17 -11.51
CA GLY A 273 4.45 -14.13 -12.37
C GLY A 273 4.23 -13.57 -13.77
N GLU A 274 3.16 -14.00 -14.43
CA GLU A 274 2.82 -13.48 -15.76
C GLU A 274 2.25 -12.06 -15.67
N VAL A 275 2.90 -11.13 -16.40
CA VAL A 275 2.48 -9.73 -16.51
C VAL A 275 2.10 -9.44 -17.96
N THR A 276 0.85 -9.01 -18.18
CA THR A 276 0.35 -8.68 -19.52
C THR A 276 0.13 -7.19 -19.67
N VAL A 277 0.76 -6.56 -20.67
CA VAL A 277 0.46 -5.20 -21.11
C VAL A 277 -0.86 -5.20 -21.89
N ARG A 278 -1.88 -4.53 -21.35
CA ARG A 278 -3.25 -4.59 -21.86
C ARG A 278 -3.51 -3.53 -22.91
N LYS A 279 -3.31 -2.26 -22.56
CA LYS A 279 -3.73 -1.11 -23.37
C LYS A 279 -2.80 0.08 -23.17
N ILE A 280 -2.58 0.84 -24.24
CA ILE A 280 -1.97 2.17 -24.20
C ILE A 280 -3.07 3.19 -24.50
N GLY A 281 -3.54 3.88 -23.47
CA GLY A 281 -4.43 5.03 -23.59
C GLY A 281 -3.62 6.32 -23.74
N ARG A 282 -4.15 7.30 -24.46
CA ARG A 282 -3.54 8.62 -24.64
C ARG A 282 -4.59 9.69 -24.35
N SER A 283 -4.23 10.69 -23.57
CA SER A 283 -5.12 11.82 -23.24
C SER A 283 -4.30 13.01 -22.78
N LYS A 284 -4.61 14.20 -23.31
CA LYS A 284 -4.04 15.49 -22.87
C LYS A 284 -2.52 15.47 -22.68
N GLY A 285 -1.77 15.00 -23.68
CA GLY A 285 -0.31 14.96 -23.65
C GLY A 285 0.30 13.89 -22.73
N CYS A 286 -0.51 13.00 -22.16
CA CYS A 286 -0.07 11.90 -21.30
C CYS A 286 -0.51 10.55 -21.89
N SER A 287 0.22 9.51 -21.54
CA SER A 287 -0.09 8.12 -21.90
C SER A 287 -0.28 7.27 -20.66
N ARG A 288 -1.30 6.41 -20.68
CA ARG A 288 -1.59 5.45 -19.62
C ARG A 288 -1.37 4.03 -20.16
N VAL A 289 -0.39 3.31 -19.62
CA VAL A 289 -0.09 1.93 -20.00
C VAL A 289 -0.67 1.01 -18.93
N SER A 290 -1.78 0.35 -19.27
CA SER A 290 -2.46 -0.60 -18.38
C SER A 290 -1.85 -1.99 -18.47
N TYR A 291 -1.78 -2.69 -17.34
CA TYR A 291 -1.29 -4.05 -17.25
C TYR A 291 -2.16 -4.90 -16.33
N SER A 292 -1.95 -6.21 -16.36
CA SER A 292 -2.56 -7.15 -15.42
C SER A 292 -1.54 -8.18 -14.96
N VAL A 293 -1.75 -8.71 -13.77
CA VAL A 293 -1.00 -9.83 -13.19
C VAL A 293 -2.00 -10.95 -12.94
N ALA A 294 -1.63 -12.20 -13.20
CA ALA A 294 -2.50 -13.33 -12.91
C ALA A 294 -2.90 -13.34 -11.43
N ALA A 295 -4.21 -13.36 -11.17
CA ALA A 295 -4.76 -13.46 -9.82
C ALA A 295 -4.27 -14.76 -9.15
N PRO A 296 -4.27 -14.82 -7.81
CA PRO A 296 -4.06 -16.08 -7.10
C PRO A 296 -5.05 -17.13 -7.60
N VAL A 297 -4.60 -18.37 -7.76
CA VAL A 297 -5.50 -19.50 -7.94
C VAL A 297 -6.12 -19.78 -6.57
N GLU A 298 -7.46 -19.80 -6.50
CA GLU A 298 -8.21 -20.19 -5.30
C GLU A 298 -7.97 -21.65 -4.91
#